data_AF-A0A1X7IQ53-F1
#
_entry.id   AF-A0A1X7IQ53-F1
#
_cell.length_a   1.000
_cell.length_b   1.000
_cell.length_c   1.000
_cell.angle_alpha   90.00
_cell.angle_beta   90.00
_cell.angle_gamma   90.00
#
_symmetry.space_group_name_H-M   'P 1'
#
loop_
_entity.id
_entity.type
_entity.pdbx_description
1 polymer ?
#
loop_
_entity_poly.entity_id
_entity_poly.type
_entity_poly.pdbx_seq_one_letter_code
_entity_poly.pdbx_strand_id
1 'polypeptide(L)'
;MRDDTSPAHDDEAPGIPDYGTPGGTPPRVGGPAYGSPRQARTVSDAPGQALETEPGDDEGGLAGFLDAVQDRAQAVLSDLGIGPDDDLPTVSDGVDWSLYPGTRAGDAEFVLAALSQEEVIERNEALLARLRDAITPQFGLSWGLFGEIPRIDSELNDWGGESLLETCTTGTWRSTAKLTNPLVKMQLVDLVTGLLQAEGFHDVTLRNDPAHASGAAALAAVEHEFGGMTLRDQVVWSLVARESVHSRSEFELTIIELKHDRTGRFLEAARARAELRGGPMSSVDLEIVSRGTLPAELEDEFRDRARRYDDREPPAP
;
A
#
# COMPACT_ATOMS: atom_id res chain seq x y z
N MET A 1 15.39 40.51 -64.73
CA MET A 1 13.99 40.19 -65.08
C MET A 1 13.60 39.09 -64.11
N ARG A 2 12.92 39.37 -62.98
CA ARG A 2 11.47 39.66 -62.81
C ARG A 2 10.62 38.52 -63.37
N ASP A 3 9.72 37.84 -62.68
CA ASP A 3 8.90 38.08 -61.46
C ASP A 3 8.79 36.74 -60.67
N ASP A 4 8.69 36.64 -59.35
CA ASP A 4 7.75 37.19 -58.35
C ASP A 4 6.30 36.70 -58.51
N THR A 5 5.86 35.81 -57.61
CA THR A 5 4.52 35.80 -56.96
C THR A 5 4.32 34.56 -56.09
N SER A 6 4.40 34.77 -54.78
CA SER A 6 3.75 33.96 -53.75
C SER A 6 2.23 34.19 -53.76
N PRO A 7 1.45 33.29 -53.15
CA PRO A 7 0.29 33.70 -52.38
C PRO A 7 0.48 33.39 -50.90
N ALA A 8 0.18 34.40 -50.09
CA ALA A 8 -0.01 34.35 -48.66
C ALA A 8 -1.22 33.47 -48.31
N HIS A 9 -1.12 32.70 -47.23
CA HIS A 9 -2.28 32.22 -46.50
C HIS A 9 -2.24 32.82 -45.10
N ASP A 10 -3.34 33.48 -44.78
CA ASP A 10 -3.58 34.28 -43.60
C ASP A 10 -3.54 33.48 -42.30
N ASP A 11 -2.94 34.13 -41.30
CA ASP A 11 -3.09 33.88 -39.88
C ASP A 11 -4.56 33.99 -39.47
N GLU A 12 -5.14 32.92 -38.94
CA GLU A 12 -6.34 33.00 -38.11
C GLU A 12 -6.08 32.23 -36.82
N ALA A 13 -5.58 32.96 -35.81
CA ALA A 13 -5.43 32.47 -34.45
C ALA A 13 -6.82 32.30 -33.81
N PRO A 14 -7.16 31.12 -33.25
CA PRO A 14 -8.40 30.97 -32.51
C PRO A 14 -8.34 31.76 -31.20
N GLY A 15 -9.32 32.65 -31.02
CA GLY A 15 -9.46 33.52 -29.86
C GLY A 15 -9.56 32.75 -28.54
N ILE A 16 -8.72 33.14 -27.58
CA ILE A 16 -8.73 32.66 -26.20
C ILE A 16 -9.96 33.23 -25.49
N PRO A 17 -10.84 32.41 -24.88
CA PRO A 17 -11.91 32.91 -24.04
C PRO A 17 -11.36 33.50 -22.73
N ASP A 18 -11.69 34.77 -22.52
CA ASP A 18 -11.48 35.55 -21.30
C ASP A 18 -12.37 35.01 -20.17
N TYR A 19 -11.79 34.23 -19.25
CA TYR A 19 -12.43 33.83 -18.01
C TYR A 19 -12.00 34.76 -16.89
N GLY A 20 -12.89 35.69 -16.56
CA GLY A 20 -12.71 36.69 -15.54
C GLY A 20 -12.42 36.13 -14.15
N THR A 21 -11.61 36.87 -13.41
CA THR A 21 -11.23 36.67 -12.02
C THR A 21 -12.39 36.98 -11.07
N PRO A 22 -12.82 36.04 -10.20
CA PRO A 22 -13.60 36.38 -9.02
C PRO A 22 -12.70 36.37 -7.80
N GLY A 23 -12.30 37.56 -7.35
CA GLY A 23 -11.81 37.78 -6.00
C GLY A 23 -12.96 37.66 -4.99
N GLY A 24 -12.74 36.92 -3.92
CA GLY A 24 -13.69 36.81 -2.82
C GLY A 24 -13.22 35.83 -1.77
N THR A 25 -12.56 36.33 -0.73
CA THR A 25 -12.20 35.58 0.48
C THR A 25 -13.47 35.24 1.28
N PRO A 26 -13.81 33.98 1.53
CA PRO A 26 -14.88 33.66 2.47
C PRO A 26 -14.40 33.79 3.93
N PRO A 27 -15.30 34.21 4.85
CA PRO A 27 -14.97 34.50 6.24
C PRO A 27 -14.70 33.24 7.07
N ARG A 28 -13.75 33.37 8.02
CA ARG A 28 -13.51 32.40 9.10
C ARG A 28 -14.78 32.25 9.95
N VAL A 29 -15.40 31.09 9.89
CA VAL A 29 -16.41 30.65 10.86
C VAL A 29 -15.69 29.88 11.96
N GLY A 30 -15.75 30.41 13.18
CA GLY A 30 -15.21 29.79 14.38
C GLY A 30 -16.26 28.97 15.14
N GLY A 31 -15.76 27.96 15.86
CA GLY A 31 -16.43 27.27 16.95
C GLY A 31 -15.93 25.83 17.14
N PRO A 32 -16.06 25.21 18.32
CA PRO A 32 -15.96 25.76 19.67
C PRO A 32 -14.66 25.32 20.38
N ALA A 33 -14.19 26.15 21.29
CA ALA A 33 -13.17 25.80 22.26
C ALA A 33 -13.77 24.88 23.35
N TYR A 34 -13.22 23.69 23.53
CA TYR A 34 -13.43 22.89 24.74
C TYR A 34 -12.19 22.96 25.64
N GLY A 35 -12.46 23.23 26.91
CA GLY A 35 -11.50 23.66 27.91
C GLY A 35 -10.66 22.56 28.54
N SER A 36 -9.43 22.96 28.86
CA SER A 36 -8.73 22.89 30.15
C SER A 36 -8.50 21.54 30.88
N PRO A 37 -7.39 21.45 31.63
CA PRO A 37 -6.62 20.22 31.83
C PRO A 37 -7.07 19.45 33.09
N ARG A 38 -7.00 18.11 33.05
CA ARG A 38 -7.06 17.31 34.27
C ARG A 38 -5.67 17.17 34.88
N GLN A 39 -5.59 17.66 36.11
CA GLN A 39 -4.47 17.54 37.02
C GLN A 39 -4.18 16.10 37.43
N ALA A 40 -2.92 15.91 37.82
CA ALA A 40 -2.29 14.73 38.36
C ALA A 40 -3.04 14.06 39.53
N ARG A 41 -2.96 12.73 39.57
CA ARG A 41 -3.03 11.96 40.81
C ARG A 41 -1.72 11.20 40.97
N THR A 42 -0.91 11.70 41.89
CA THR A 42 0.09 10.93 42.63
C THR A 42 -0.61 9.93 43.55
N VAL A 43 -0.19 8.66 43.53
CA VAL A 43 -0.25 7.77 44.70
C VAL A 43 1.09 7.05 44.78
N SER A 44 1.65 7.13 45.98
CA SER A 44 2.96 6.70 46.44
C SER A 44 2.92 5.27 47.00
N ASP A 45 4.11 4.66 47.04
CA ASP A 45 4.60 3.62 47.97
C ASP A 45 4.00 2.21 47.98
N ALA A 46 4.81 1.21 47.58
CA ALA A 46 5.63 0.39 48.49
C ALA A 46 6.20 -0.86 47.74
N PRO A 47 7.10 -1.66 48.34
CA PRO A 47 8.49 -1.35 48.68
C PRO A 47 9.47 -2.22 47.86
N GLY A 48 10.74 -1.82 47.86
CA GLY A 48 11.82 -2.49 47.16
C GLY A 48 12.15 -3.89 47.72
N GLN A 49 12.57 -4.76 46.81
CA GLN A 49 13.43 -5.88 47.14
C GLN A 49 14.75 -5.71 46.39
N ALA A 50 15.80 -5.51 47.19
CA ALA A 50 17.18 -5.60 46.77
C ALA A 50 17.50 -7.06 46.43
N LEU A 51 18.14 -7.27 45.28
CA LEU A 51 18.90 -8.49 44.99
C LEU A 51 20.32 -8.04 44.67
N GLU A 52 21.19 -8.12 45.68
CA GLU A 52 22.64 -8.08 45.50
C GLU A 52 23.16 -9.51 45.27
N THR A 53 23.85 -9.67 44.13
CA THR A 53 25.03 -10.53 43.82
C THR A 53 24.90 -12.06 44.01
N GLU A 54 25.34 -12.90 43.05
CA GLU A 54 26.71 -13.06 42.54
C GLU A 54 26.75 -13.60 41.09
N PRO A 55 27.88 -13.45 40.34
CA PRO A 55 28.01 -13.90 38.97
C PRO A 55 28.44 -15.38 38.91
N GLY A 56 27.55 -16.25 38.45
CA GLY A 56 27.88 -17.60 38.04
C GLY A 56 28.23 -17.62 36.56
N ASP A 57 29.45 -18.08 36.25
CA ASP A 57 29.86 -18.44 34.89
C ASP A 57 28.92 -19.53 34.34
N ASP A 58 28.04 -19.17 33.40
CA ASP A 58 27.34 -20.14 32.56
C ASP A 58 27.46 -19.71 31.09
N GLU A 59 28.26 -20.47 30.34
CA GLU A 59 28.32 -20.46 28.87
C GLU A 59 27.02 -21.03 28.28
N GLY A 60 25.91 -20.34 28.54
CA GLY A 60 24.59 -20.60 27.96
C GLY A 60 24.02 -19.30 27.40
N GLY A 61 24.79 -18.64 26.53
CA GLY A 61 24.41 -17.39 25.87
C GLY A 61 23.06 -17.49 25.15
N LEU A 62 22.43 -16.34 24.89
CA LEU A 62 21.15 -16.05 24.21
C LEU A 62 20.42 -17.22 23.52
N ALA A 63 21.11 -18.08 22.78
CA ALA A 63 20.60 -19.35 22.24
C ALA A 63 19.94 -20.27 23.29
N GLY A 64 20.55 -20.49 24.46
CA GLY A 64 19.95 -21.34 25.51
C GLY A 64 18.71 -20.69 26.15
N PHE A 65 18.66 -19.37 26.19
CA PHE A 65 17.47 -18.61 26.60
C PHE A 65 16.37 -18.67 25.53
N LEU A 66 16.71 -18.57 24.25
CA LEU A 66 15.76 -18.68 23.14
C LEU A 66 15.18 -20.10 23.02
N ASP A 67 16.01 -21.14 23.18
CA ASP A 67 15.54 -22.54 23.22
C ASP A 67 14.60 -22.76 24.41
N ALA A 68 14.93 -22.26 25.60
CA ALA A 68 14.06 -22.40 26.77
C ALA A 68 12.74 -21.61 26.63
N VAL A 69 12.76 -20.45 25.95
CA VAL A 69 11.55 -19.69 25.63
C VAL A 69 10.72 -20.42 24.58
N GLN A 70 11.36 -21.02 23.58
CA GLN A 70 10.70 -21.76 22.51
C GLN A 70 10.09 -23.07 23.03
N ASP A 71 10.80 -23.83 23.86
CA ASP A 71 10.29 -25.03 24.53
C ASP A 71 9.11 -24.71 25.45
N ARG A 72 9.15 -23.56 26.14
CA ARG A 72 8.06 -23.13 27.01
C ARG A 72 6.86 -22.60 26.24
N ALA A 73 7.07 -21.93 25.11
CA ALA A 73 6.02 -21.56 24.18
C ALA A 73 5.38 -22.81 23.57
N GLN A 74 6.19 -23.78 23.14
CA GLN A 74 5.73 -25.05 22.59
C GLN A 74 4.94 -25.87 23.63
N ALA A 75 5.38 -25.87 24.89
CA ALA A 75 4.66 -26.54 25.97
C ALA A 75 3.31 -25.88 26.27
N VAL A 76 3.23 -24.54 26.26
CA VAL A 76 1.97 -23.80 26.42
C VAL A 76 1.04 -24.04 25.24
N LEU A 77 1.55 -24.07 24.01
CA LEU A 77 0.77 -24.37 22.80
C LEU A 77 0.27 -25.82 22.79
N SER A 78 1.09 -26.76 23.24
CA SER A 78 0.71 -28.17 23.37
C SER A 78 -0.34 -28.39 24.48
N ASP A 79 -0.26 -27.65 25.58
CA ASP A 79 -1.25 -27.70 26.66
C ASP A 79 -2.59 -27.05 26.25
N LEU A 80 -2.56 -26.18 25.24
CA LEU A 80 -3.74 -25.64 24.56
C LEU A 80 -4.26 -26.53 23.42
N GLY A 81 -3.58 -27.65 23.12
CA GLY A 81 -3.95 -28.57 22.04
C GLY A 81 -3.73 -28.01 20.63
N ILE A 82 -2.78 -27.07 20.47
CA ILE A 82 -2.40 -26.49 19.17
C ILE A 82 -1.06 -27.10 18.74
N GLY A 83 -1.14 -28.14 17.91
CA GLY A 83 0.01 -28.72 17.22
C GLY A 83 0.47 -27.86 16.03
N PRO A 84 1.73 -27.98 15.59
CA PRO A 84 2.26 -27.27 14.42
C PRO A 84 1.64 -27.72 13.08
N ASP A 85 0.80 -28.76 13.07
CA ASP A 85 0.12 -29.35 11.91
C ASP A 85 -1.40 -29.49 12.12
N ASP A 86 -2.00 -28.79 13.10
CA ASP A 86 -3.45 -28.83 13.25
C ASP A 86 -4.09 -27.97 12.15
N ASP A 87 -4.54 -28.64 11.08
CA ASP A 87 -5.47 -28.09 10.09
C ASP A 87 -6.57 -27.34 10.85
N LEU A 88 -6.67 -26.02 10.62
CA LEU A 88 -7.77 -25.23 11.16
C LEU A 88 -9.08 -25.95 10.85
N PRO A 89 -10.04 -25.98 11.79
CA PRO A 89 -11.32 -26.62 11.50
C PRO A 89 -11.90 -25.99 10.24
N THR A 90 -12.00 -26.75 9.15
CA THR A 90 -12.58 -26.28 7.88
C THR A 90 -14.04 -26.66 7.76
N VAL A 91 -14.50 -27.66 8.53
CA VAL A 91 -15.88 -28.16 8.46
C VAL A 91 -16.71 -27.60 9.61
N SER A 92 -17.83 -26.97 9.29
CA SER A 92 -18.85 -26.50 10.24
C SER A 92 -20.24 -26.64 9.62
N ASP A 93 -21.26 -26.92 10.42
CA ASP A 93 -22.66 -27.10 9.98
C ASP A 93 -22.86 -28.07 8.80
N GLY A 94 -21.97 -29.07 8.70
CA GLY A 94 -22.00 -30.09 7.65
C GLY A 94 -21.55 -29.59 6.28
N VAL A 95 -20.90 -28.42 6.20
CA VAL A 95 -20.25 -27.91 4.99
C VAL A 95 -18.75 -27.73 5.22
N ASP A 96 -17.96 -28.00 4.18
CA ASP A 96 -16.53 -27.76 4.17
C ASP A 96 -16.27 -26.35 3.64
N TRP A 97 -15.77 -25.48 4.51
CA TRP A 97 -15.49 -24.07 4.22
C TRP A 97 -14.19 -23.86 3.42
N SER A 98 -13.32 -24.87 3.31
CA SER A 98 -12.22 -24.82 2.35
C SER A 98 -12.73 -24.73 0.90
N LEU A 99 -13.98 -25.13 0.64
CA LEU A 99 -14.60 -25.03 -0.68
C LEU A 99 -15.35 -23.71 -0.93
N TYR A 100 -15.38 -22.81 0.05
CA TYR A 100 -16.04 -21.52 -0.07
C TYR A 100 -15.38 -20.68 -1.18
N PRO A 101 -16.16 -20.12 -2.13
CA PRO A 101 -15.59 -19.49 -3.33
C PRO A 101 -15.05 -18.07 -3.08
N GLY A 102 -15.42 -17.41 -1.98
CA GLY A 102 -14.88 -16.11 -1.60
C GLY A 102 -13.61 -16.23 -0.75
N THR A 103 -13.22 -15.15 -0.09
CA THR A 103 -12.10 -15.13 0.86
C THR A 103 -12.54 -15.44 2.29
N ARG A 104 -13.72 -14.96 2.68
CA ARG A 104 -14.21 -15.03 4.07
C ARG A 104 -15.72 -15.09 4.14
N ALA A 105 -16.25 -15.51 5.29
CA ALA A 105 -17.69 -15.68 5.45
C ALA A 105 -18.43 -14.36 5.26
N GLY A 106 -19.52 -14.39 4.49
CA GLY A 106 -20.36 -13.23 4.25
C GLY A 106 -19.80 -12.19 3.26
N ASP A 107 -18.70 -12.48 2.56
CA ASP A 107 -18.18 -11.57 1.53
C ASP A 107 -18.91 -11.69 0.18
N ALA A 108 -19.75 -12.71 -0.02
CA ALA A 108 -20.35 -13.00 -1.32
C ALA A 108 -21.20 -11.87 -1.88
N GLU A 109 -22.00 -11.20 -1.05
CA GLU A 109 -22.81 -10.04 -1.48
C GLU A 109 -21.90 -8.88 -1.94
N PHE A 110 -20.81 -8.62 -1.21
CA PHE A 110 -19.87 -7.57 -1.55
C PHE A 110 -19.13 -7.87 -2.86
N VAL A 111 -18.68 -9.11 -3.04
CA VAL A 111 -17.99 -9.56 -4.25
C VAL A 111 -18.91 -9.41 -5.47
N LEU A 112 -20.14 -9.91 -5.37
CA LEU A 112 -21.10 -9.88 -6.49
C LEU A 112 -21.64 -8.47 -6.79
N ALA A 113 -21.49 -7.51 -5.87
CA ALA A 113 -21.85 -6.11 -6.06
C ALA A 113 -20.67 -5.24 -6.55
N ALA A 114 -19.44 -5.75 -6.49
CA ALA A 114 -18.24 -5.06 -6.95
C ALA A 114 -18.16 -5.00 -8.49
N LEU A 115 -17.22 -4.22 -9.00
CA LEU A 115 -16.88 -4.27 -10.43
C LEU A 115 -16.28 -5.64 -10.79
N SER A 116 -16.50 -6.09 -12.02
CA SER A 116 -15.81 -7.26 -12.55
C SER A 116 -14.29 -7.02 -12.60
N GLN A 117 -13.52 -8.11 -12.62
CA GLN A 117 -12.06 -8.03 -12.73
C GLN A 117 -11.62 -7.18 -13.93
N GLU A 118 -12.25 -7.38 -15.09
CA GLU A 118 -11.93 -6.68 -16.33
C GLU A 118 -12.16 -5.17 -16.20
N GLU A 119 -13.28 -4.77 -15.59
CA GLU A 119 -13.60 -3.36 -15.32
C GLU A 119 -12.64 -2.73 -14.30
N VAL A 120 -12.20 -3.50 -13.28
CA VAL A 120 -11.18 -3.06 -12.32
C VAL A 120 -9.85 -2.80 -13.02
N ILE A 121 -9.41 -3.73 -13.89
CA ILE A 121 -8.18 -3.58 -14.68
C ILE A 121 -8.27 -2.33 -15.56
N GLU A 122 -9.36 -2.16 -16.31
CA GLU A 122 -9.55 -0.99 -17.20
C GLU A 122 -9.54 0.32 -16.42
N ARG A 123 -10.27 0.38 -15.30
CA ARG A 123 -10.32 1.56 -14.42
C ARG A 123 -8.93 1.92 -13.89
N ASN A 124 -8.17 0.93 -13.43
CA ASN A 124 -6.86 1.14 -12.83
C ASN A 124 -5.83 1.62 -13.87
N GLU A 125 -5.81 1.01 -15.05
CA GLU A 125 -4.94 1.46 -16.14
C GLU A 125 -5.29 2.88 -16.60
N ALA A 126 -6.58 3.22 -16.65
CA ALA A 126 -7.02 4.58 -16.95
C ALA A 126 -6.59 5.59 -15.87
N LEU A 127 -6.62 5.21 -14.59
CA LEU A 127 -6.12 6.04 -13.49
C LEU A 127 -4.60 6.25 -13.61
N LEU A 128 -3.83 5.18 -13.82
CA LEU A 128 -2.38 5.26 -14.01
C LEU A 128 -2.01 6.11 -15.22
N ALA A 129 -2.78 6.06 -16.30
CA ALA A 129 -2.62 6.95 -17.45
C ALA A 129 -2.84 8.43 -17.06
N ARG A 130 -3.96 8.75 -16.39
CA ARG A 130 -4.27 10.13 -15.93
C ARG A 130 -3.20 10.68 -15.00
N LEU A 131 -2.71 9.88 -14.06
CA LEU A 131 -1.64 10.27 -13.14
C LEU A 131 -0.37 10.63 -13.92
N ARG A 132 0.05 9.78 -14.86
CA ARG A 132 1.24 10.04 -15.67
C ARG A 132 1.09 11.29 -16.53
N ASP A 133 -0.08 11.51 -17.13
CA ASP A 133 -0.36 12.70 -17.93
C ASP A 133 -0.31 13.98 -17.09
N ALA A 134 -0.77 13.93 -15.83
CA ALA A 134 -0.70 15.07 -14.91
C ALA A 134 0.73 15.33 -14.39
N ILE A 135 1.49 14.27 -14.12
CA ILE A 135 2.86 14.34 -13.57
C ILE A 135 3.87 14.80 -14.64
N THR A 136 3.79 14.22 -15.84
CA THR A 136 4.78 14.42 -16.91
C THR A 136 5.12 15.89 -17.20
N PRO A 137 4.17 16.79 -17.47
CA PRO A 137 4.48 18.18 -17.82
C PRO A 137 5.04 19.00 -16.66
N GLN A 138 4.71 18.65 -15.41
CA GLN A 138 5.14 19.40 -14.22
C GLN A 138 6.55 19.01 -13.78
N PHE A 139 6.89 17.72 -13.93
CA PHE A 139 8.12 17.16 -13.36
C PHE A 139 9.14 16.71 -14.42
N GLY A 140 8.79 16.78 -15.71
CA GLY A 140 9.67 16.38 -16.81
C GLY A 140 10.00 14.89 -16.78
N LEU A 141 9.09 14.05 -16.29
CA LEU A 141 9.26 12.60 -16.23
C LEU A 141 8.78 11.94 -17.52
N SER A 142 9.50 10.91 -17.96
CA SER A 142 9.05 9.99 -19.01
C SER A 142 8.96 8.59 -18.44
N TRP A 143 8.01 7.79 -18.93
CA TRP A 143 7.62 6.52 -18.32
C TRP A 143 7.93 5.33 -19.23
N GLY A 144 8.40 4.24 -18.64
CA GLY A 144 8.43 2.92 -19.23
C GLY A 144 7.59 1.96 -18.40
N LEU A 145 7.05 0.94 -19.06
CA LEU A 145 6.25 -0.10 -18.43
C LEU A 145 7.13 -1.31 -18.16
N PHE A 146 7.12 -1.81 -16.93
CA PHE A 146 7.99 -2.90 -16.49
C PHE A 146 7.19 -3.96 -15.73
N GLY A 147 7.47 -5.23 -16.03
CA GLY A 147 6.74 -6.39 -15.49
C GLY A 147 5.72 -6.98 -16.45
N GLU A 148 5.07 -8.08 -16.01
CA GLU A 148 3.93 -8.70 -16.69
C GLU A 148 2.65 -7.90 -16.42
N ILE A 149 1.69 -7.95 -17.35
CA ILE A 149 0.60 -6.97 -17.41
C ILE A 149 -0.71 -7.61 -17.82
N PRO A 150 -1.77 -7.45 -17.01
CA PRO A 150 -1.70 -7.41 -15.54
C PRO A 150 -1.20 -8.76 -15.01
N ARG A 151 -0.54 -8.78 -13.85
CA ARG A 151 -0.28 -10.04 -13.14
C ARG A 151 -1.55 -10.43 -12.38
N ILE A 152 -2.00 -11.66 -12.58
CA ILE A 152 -3.19 -12.20 -11.94
C ILE A 152 -2.75 -13.40 -11.09
N ASP A 153 -2.99 -13.31 -9.79
CA ASP A 153 -2.64 -14.35 -8.81
C ASP A 153 -3.92 -14.85 -8.14
N SER A 154 -4.15 -16.16 -8.10
CA SER A 154 -5.30 -16.75 -7.40
C SER A 154 -5.19 -16.53 -5.88
N GLU A 155 -6.32 -16.29 -5.22
CA GLU A 155 -6.39 -16.13 -3.77
C GLU A 155 -6.79 -17.43 -3.05
N LEU A 156 -6.43 -17.52 -1.78
CA LEU A 156 -6.92 -18.54 -0.87
C LEU A 156 -8.03 -17.96 0.02
N ASN A 157 -8.95 -18.82 0.43
CA ASN A 157 -9.91 -18.47 1.47
C ASN A 157 -9.30 -18.64 2.87
N ASP A 158 -9.97 -18.07 3.88
CA ASP A 158 -9.54 -18.08 5.29
C ASP A 158 -9.46 -19.50 5.88
N TRP A 159 -9.98 -20.52 5.17
CA TRP A 159 -9.96 -21.94 5.56
C TRP A 159 -8.97 -22.77 4.74
N GLY A 160 -8.02 -22.11 4.06
CA GLY A 160 -6.88 -22.75 3.39
C GLY A 160 -7.20 -23.39 2.04
N GLY A 161 -8.42 -23.23 1.52
CA GLY A 161 -8.78 -23.70 0.18
C GLY A 161 -8.73 -22.62 -0.89
N GLU A 162 -8.85 -23.04 -2.15
CA GLU A 162 -8.81 -22.13 -3.31
C GLU A 162 -10.06 -21.25 -3.37
N SER A 163 -9.85 -19.94 -3.53
CA SER A 163 -10.89 -18.97 -3.84
C SER A 163 -11.11 -18.89 -5.36
N LEU A 164 -12.30 -18.47 -5.79
CA LEU A 164 -12.52 -18.00 -7.16
C LEU A 164 -12.11 -16.54 -7.34
N LEU A 165 -11.69 -15.88 -6.26
CA LEU A 165 -11.20 -14.51 -6.30
C LEU A 165 -9.72 -14.48 -6.63
N GLU A 166 -9.33 -13.38 -7.28
CA GLU A 166 -7.97 -13.17 -7.73
C GLU A 166 -7.47 -11.78 -7.31
N THR A 167 -6.16 -11.70 -7.10
CA THR A 167 -5.43 -10.45 -6.97
C THR A 167 -4.94 -10.02 -8.36
N CYS A 168 -5.34 -8.83 -8.80
CA CYS A 168 -4.83 -8.19 -10.01
C CYS A 168 -3.80 -7.13 -9.65
N THR A 169 -2.59 -7.27 -10.17
CA THR A 169 -1.54 -6.25 -10.11
C THR A 169 -1.35 -5.64 -11.49
N THR A 170 -1.51 -4.32 -11.59
CA THR A 170 -1.18 -3.56 -12.81
C THR A 170 0.31 -3.69 -13.17
N GLY A 171 0.67 -3.32 -14.40
CA GLY A 171 2.08 -3.18 -14.74
C GLY A 171 2.71 -2.01 -13.99
N THR A 172 3.97 -2.14 -13.54
CA THR A 172 4.64 -1.04 -12.84
C THR A 172 5.09 0.02 -13.86
N TRP A 173 4.51 1.22 -13.79
CA TRP A 173 4.96 2.35 -14.58
C TRP A 173 6.12 3.05 -13.88
N ARG A 174 7.30 3.04 -14.51
CA ARG A 174 8.54 3.55 -13.93
C ARG A 174 9.09 4.72 -14.72
N SER A 175 9.45 5.80 -14.04
CA SER A 175 10.08 6.96 -14.67
C SER A 175 11.52 6.65 -15.06
N THR A 176 11.96 7.15 -16.22
CA THR A 176 13.37 7.06 -16.66
C THR A 176 14.23 8.21 -16.14
N ALA A 177 13.60 9.31 -15.72
CA ALA A 177 14.24 10.46 -15.08
C ALA A 177 14.22 10.33 -13.55
N LYS A 178 15.21 10.96 -12.89
CA LYS A 178 15.40 10.94 -11.44
C LYS A 178 14.81 12.18 -10.79
N LEU A 179 14.17 12.02 -9.63
CA LEU A 179 13.80 13.13 -8.74
C LEU A 179 14.74 13.17 -7.53
N THR A 180 15.56 14.22 -7.43
CA THR A 180 16.57 14.37 -6.37
C THR A 180 16.27 15.50 -5.39
N ASN A 181 15.46 16.49 -5.78
CA ASN A 181 15.13 17.63 -4.92
C ASN A 181 13.97 17.27 -3.98
N PRO A 182 14.16 17.29 -2.64
CA PRO A 182 13.11 16.96 -1.68
C PRO A 182 11.84 17.82 -1.79
N LEU A 183 11.96 19.10 -2.15
CA LEU A 183 10.80 19.97 -2.35
C LEU A 183 9.98 19.52 -3.56
N VAL A 184 10.65 19.08 -4.62
CA VAL A 184 9.98 18.56 -5.82
C VAL A 184 9.34 17.20 -5.54
N LYS A 185 9.98 16.35 -4.72
CA LYS A 185 9.37 15.08 -4.25
C LYS A 185 8.07 15.36 -3.48
N MET A 186 8.06 16.33 -2.57
CA MET A 186 6.82 16.72 -1.85
C MET A 186 5.74 17.26 -2.79
N GLN A 187 6.09 18.10 -3.76
CA GLN A 187 5.12 18.61 -4.74
C GLN A 187 4.48 17.47 -5.55
N LEU A 188 5.24 16.43 -5.89
CA LEU A 188 4.71 15.24 -6.54
C LEU A 188 3.72 14.49 -5.62
N VAL A 189 4.09 14.28 -4.35
CA VAL A 189 3.22 13.65 -3.35
C VAL A 189 1.91 14.43 -3.20
N ASP A 190 1.97 15.76 -3.09
CA ASP A 190 0.79 16.61 -2.95
C ASP A 190 -0.13 16.53 -4.18
N LEU A 191 0.44 16.58 -5.39
CA LEU A 191 -0.32 16.44 -6.64
C LEU A 191 -1.03 15.10 -6.72
N VAL A 192 -0.30 14.00 -6.47
CA VAL A 192 -0.84 12.65 -6.57
C VAL A 192 -1.90 12.42 -5.49
N THR A 193 -1.69 12.95 -4.28
CA THR A 193 -2.69 12.90 -3.21
C THR A 193 -4.01 13.52 -3.62
N GLY A 194 -3.99 14.72 -4.20
CA GLY A 194 -5.21 15.39 -4.67
C GLY A 194 -5.92 14.62 -5.78
N LEU A 195 -5.17 14.03 -6.71
CA LEU A 195 -5.74 13.22 -7.80
C LEU A 195 -6.36 11.92 -7.29
N LEU A 196 -5.67 11.20 -6.39
CA LEU A 196 -6.20 9.97 -5.79
C LEU A 196 -7.49 10.22 -5.01
N GLN A 197 -7.53 11.29 -4.20
CA GLN A 197 -8.73 11.67 -3.45
C GLN A 197 -9.91 12.00 -4.36
N ALA A 198 -9.67 12.66 -5.49
CA ALA A 198 -10.71 12.94 -6.48
C ALA A 198 -11.26 11.66 -7.15
N GLU A 199 -10.48 10.57 -7.16
CA GLU A 199 -10.81 9.28 -7.78
C GLU A 199 -11.41 8.28 -6.78
N GLY A 200 -11.70 8.73 -5.55
CA GLY A 200 -12.33 7.93 -4.50
C GLY A 200 -11.35 7.18 -3.60
N PHE A 201 -10.05 7.37 -3.78
CA PHE A 201 -9.06 6.83 -2.85
C PHE A 201 -9.05 7.65 -1.54
N HIS A 202 -8.88 6.94 -0.44
CA HIS A 202 -8.79 7.46 0.91
C HIS A 202 -7.53 6.92 1.58
N ASP A 203 -7.31 7.32 2.84
CA ASP A 203 -6.13 6.94 3.64
C ASP A 203 -4.79 7.23 2.94
N VAL A 204 -4.76 8.27 2.10
CA VAL A 204 -3.56 8.66 1.35
C VAL A 204 -2.46 9.09 2.33
N THR A 205 -1.42 8.28 2.45
CA THR A 205 -0.43 8.40 3.51
C THR A 205 0.98 8.19 2.97
N LEU A 206 1.90 9.07 3.38
CA LEU A 206 3.33 8.87 3.16
C LEU A 206 3.87 7.90 4.22
N ARG A 207 4.07 6.63 3.83
CA ARG A 207 4.46 5.52 4.74
C ARG A 207 5.81 5.78 5.42
N ASN A 208 6.69 6.48 4.74
CA ASN A 208 8.05 6.78 5.20
C ASN A 208 8.15 8.05 6.08
N ASP A 209 7.05 8.74 6.37
CA ASP A 209 7.06 9.93 7.23
C ASP A 209 7.40 9.55 8.70
N PRO A 210 8.55 9.98 9.23
CA PRO A 210 8.94 9.70 10.61
C PRO A 210 7.98 10.27 11.65
N ALA A 211 7.14 11.25 11.29
CA ALA A 211 6.13 11.81 12.20
C ALA A 211 5.08 10.77 12.63
N HIS A 212 4.89 9.70 11.85
CA HIS A 212 3.98 8.59 12.20
C HIS A 212 4.65 7.53 13.09
N ALA A 213 5.98 7.57 13.28
CA ALA A 213 6.69 6.60 14.09
C ALA A 213 6.48 6.84 15.60
N SER A 214 5.94 5.85 16.30
CA SER A 214 5.74 5.91 17.75
C SER A 214 6.91 5.26 18.50
N GLY A 215 7.89 6.07 18.88
CA GLY A 215 9.03 5.65 19.70
C GLY A 215 10.25 5.15 18.89
N ALA A 216 11.32 4.81 19.61
CA ALA A 216 12.63 4.52 19.01
C ALA A 216 12.62 3.28 18.10
N ALA A 217 11.88 2.23 18.47
CA ALA A 217 11.79 1.01 17.67
C ALA A 217 11.10 1.25 16.32
N ALA A 218 9.99 2.01 16.31
CA ALA A 218 9.31 2.39 15.06
C ALA A 218 10.20 3.29 14.18
N LEU A 219 10.94 4.22 14.76
CA LEU A 219 11.86 5.07 14.01
C LEU A 219 13.03 4.27 13.42
N ALA A 220 13.55 3.28 14.14
CA ALA A 220 14.57 2.36 13.64
C ALA A 220 14.03 1.50 12.49
N ALA A 221 12.76 1.07 12.54
CA ALA A 221 12.10 0.38 11.43
C ALA A 221 12.00 1.29 10.19
N VAL A 222 11.61 2.56 10.36
CA VAL A 222 11.59 3.57 9.28
C VAL A 222 12.99 3.76 8.67
N GLU A 223 14.03 3.91 9.49
CA GLU A 223 15.40 4.02 8.98
C GLU A 223 15.82 2.76 8.21
N HIS A 224 15.53 1.59 8.76
CA HIS A 224 15.87 0.32 8.14
C HIS A 224 15.12 0.12 6.81
N GLU A 225 13.85 0.48 6.73
CA GLU A 225 13.05 0.30 5.51
C GLU A 225 13.40 1.34 4.44
N PHE A 226 13.50 2.61 4.81
CA PHE A 226 13.58 3.73 3.85
C PHE A 226 14.96 4.38 3.72
N GLY A 227 15.92 4.01 4.57
CA GLY A 227 17.33 4.39 4.44
C GLY A 227 17.69 5.71 5.11
N GLY A 228 16.82 6.23 5.99
CA GLY A 228 17.08 7.44 6.76
C GLY A 228 16.02 7.72 7.81
N MET A 229 16.41 8.47 8.84
CA MET A 229 15.52 8.89 9.94
C MET A 229 14.74 10.18 9.64
N THR A 230 15.06 10.87 8.55
CA THR A 230 14.33 12.07 8.08
C THR A 230 13.94 11.88 6.62
N LEU A 231 12.79 12.42 6.21
CA LEU A 231 12.34 12.37 4.81
C LEU A 231 13.43 12.82 3.82
N ARG A 232 14.19 13.85 4.19
CA ARG A 232 15.27 14.41 3.36
C ARG A 232 16.44 13.45 3.15
N ASP A 233 16.71 12.59 4.13
CA ASP A 233 17.84 11.66 4.11
C ASP A 233 17.45 10.25 3.70
N GLN A 234 16.17 9.99 3.44
CA GLN A 234 15.68 8.69 2.99
C GLN A 234 15.96 8.45 1.50
N VAL A 235 16.27 7.20 1.19
CA VAL A 235 16.49 6.69 -0.16
C VAL A 235 15.16 6.41 -0.85
N VAL A 236 14.15 5.97 -0.09
CA VAL A 236 12.85 5.55 -0.61
C VAL A 236 11.74 6.40 0.00
N TRP A 237 10.87 6.93 -0.85
CA TRP A 237 9.59 7.51 -0.45
C TRP A 237 8.47 6.63 -0.96
N SER A 238 7.48 6.32 -0.13
CA SER A 238 6.34 5.46 -0.46
C SER A 238 5.05 6.16 -0.05
N LEU A 239 4.28 6.57 -1.04
CA LEU A 239 2.92 7.10 -0.87
C LEU A 239 1.95 5.96 -1.16
N VAL A 240 1.11 5.63 -0.19
CA VAL A 240 0.09 4.58 -0.31
C VAL A 240 -1.30 5.17 -0.18
N ALA A 241 -2.27 4.57 -0.87
CA ALA A 241 -3.67 4.96 -0.78
C ALA A 241 -4.59 3.75 -1.00
N ARG A 242 -5.81 3.79 -0.45
CA ARG A 242 -6.78 2.70 -0.55
C ARG A 242 -8.07 3.14 -1.21
N GLU A 243 -8.67 2.23 -1.97
CA GLU A 243 -10.01 2.33 -2.53
C GLU A 243 -10.78 1.08 -2.07
N SER A 244 -12.02 1.27 -1.63
CA SER A 244 -12.84 0.21 -1.01
C SER A 244 -14.29 0.21 -1.48
N VAL A 245 -14.67 1.15 -2.35
CA VAL A 245 -16.05 1.34 -2.83
C VAL A 245 -16.33 0.37 -3.98
N HIS A 246 -15.41 0.25 -4.93
CA HIS A 246 -15.58 -0.57 -6.13
C HIS A 246 -14.76 -1.85 -6.09
N SER A 247 -13.66 -1.84 -5.35
CA SER A 247 -12.68 -2.92 -5.25
C SER A 247 -11.91 -2.77 -3.95
N ARG A 248 -11.08 -3.75 -3.57
CA ARG A 248 -10.07 -3.55 -2.51
C ARG A 248 -8.73 -3.19 -3.16
N SER A 249 -8.67 -2.00 -3.75
CA SER A 249 -7.47 -1.53 -4.44
C SER A 249 -6.55 -0.74 -3.54
N GLU A 250 -5.25 -1.02 -3.62
CA GLU A 250 -4.19 -0.25 -3.00
C GLU A 250 -3.30 0.33 -4.11
N PHE A 251 -3.11 1.64 -4.08
CA PHE A 251 -2.18 2.35 -4.93
C PHE A 251 -0.86 2.57 -4.18
N GLU A 252 0.26 2.38 -4.84
CA GLU A 252 1.58 2.77 -4.35
C GLU A 252 2.32 3.63 -5.38
N LEU A 253 2.83 4.78 -4.92
CA LEU A 253 3.86 5.55 -5.59
C LEU A 253 5.16 5.39 -4.81
N THR A 254 6.21 4.95 -5.48
CA THR A 254 7.55 4.80 -4.89
C THR A 254 8.56 5.71 -5.57
N ILE A 255 9.24 6.58 -4.82
CA ILE A 255 10.39 7.36 -5.31
C ILE A 255 11.66 6.75 -4.75
N ILE A 256 12.58 6.33 -5.61
CA ILE A 256 13.88 5.78 -5.24
C ILE A 256 14.98 6.72 -5.68
N GLU A 257 15.78 7.21 -4.73
CA GLU A 257 16.93 8.07 -5.00
C GLU A 257 18.15 7.68 -4.15
N LEU A 258 19.13 7.07 -4.81
CA LEU A 258 20.24 6.39 -4.14
C LEU A 258 21.32 7.31 -3.55
N LYS A 259 21.18 8.64 -3.66
CA LYS A 259 22.19 9.60 -3.17
C LYS A 259 22.47 9.47 -1.68
N HIS A 260 21.46 9.07 -0.92
CA HIS A 260 21.52 8.93 0.52
C HIS A 260 21.76 7.48 0.98
N ASP A 261 22.03 6.55 0.06
CA ASP A 261 22.34 5.16 0.40
C ASP A 261 23.74 5.06 1.03
N ARG A 262 23.78 5.00 2.36
CA ARG A 262 25.04 4.91 3.13
C ARG A 262 25.58 3.50 3.25
N THR A 263 24.72 2.49 3.11
CA THR A 263 25.07 1.09 3.36
C THR A 263 25.32 0.31 2.07
N GLY A 264 24.87 0.83 0.92
CA GLY A 264 24.93 0.15 -0.36
C GLY A 264 23.78 -0.84 -0.57
N ARG A 265 22.97 -1.11 0.46
CA ARG A 265 21.88 -2.09 0.43
C ARG A 265 20.82 -1.72 -0.60
N PHE A 266 20.51 -0.44 -0.74
CA PHE A 266 19.49 0.01 -1.69
C PHE A 266 20.02 -0.02 -3.13
N LEU A 267 21.30 0.27 -3.34
CA LEU A 267 21.96 0.10 -4.62
C LEU A 267 21.98 -1.37 -5.05
N GLU A 268 22.29 -2.30 -4.14
CA GLU A 268 22.22 -3.75 -4.41
C GLU A 268 20.81 -4.19 -4.78
N ALA A 269 19.80 -3.78 -4.01
CA ALA A 269 18.39 -4.08 -4.32
C ALA A 269 17.97 -3.48 -5.67
N ALA A 270 18.37 -2.24 -5.97
CA ALA A 270 18.08 -1.59 -7.24
C ALA A 270 18.76 -2.28 -8.43
N ARG A 271 19.97 -2.82 -8.25
CA ARG A 271 20.67 -3.64 -9.26
C ARG A 271 19.95 -4.95 -9.52
N ALA A 272 19.64 -5.70 -8.48
CA ALA A 272 18.90 -6.96 -8.60
C ALA A 272 17.56 -6.75 -9.31
N ARG A 273 16.84 -5.67 -8.95
CA ARG A 273 15.59 -5.28 -9.62
C ARG A 273 15.80 -4.95 -11.10
N ALA A 274 16.84 -4.17 -11.43
CA ALA A 274 17.16 -3.80 -12.81
C ALA A 274 17.62 -5.01 -13.65
N GLU A 275 18.30 -5.99 -13.05
CA GLU A 275 18.70 -7.24 -13.72
C GLU A 275 17.50 -8.13 -14.02
N LEU A 276 16.57 -8.25 -13.06
CA LEU A 276 15.38 -9.10 -13.21
C LEU A 276 14.30 -8.50 -14.10
N ARG A 277 14.05 -7.19 -13.97
CA ARG A 277 12.89 -6.52 -14.58
C ARG A 277 13.26 -5.38 -15.51
N GLY A 278 14.54 -5.01 -15.61
CA GLY A 278 14.98 -3.84 -16.37
C GLY A 278 14.70 -2.51 -15.70
N GLY A 279 15.14 -1.43 -16.36
CA GLY A 279 14.84 -0.06 -15.99
C GLY A 279 15.88 0.61 -15.09
N PRO A 280 15.66 1.89 -14.74
CA PRO A 280 16.61 2.67 -13.97
C PRO A 280 16.65 2.28 -12.48
N MET A 281 17.82 2.47 -11.87
CA MET A 281 18.07 2.24 -10.44
C MET A 281 17.51 3.34 -9.53
N SER A 282 17.19 4.50 -10.08
CA SER A 282 16.50 5.59 -9.38
C SER A 282 15.34 6.03 -10.23
N SER A 283 14.15 6.06 -9.65
CA SER A 283 12.90 6.19 -10.39
C SER A 283 11.76 6.71 -9.52
N VAL A 284 10.68 7.10 -10.18
CA VAL A 284 9.33 7.16 -9.64
C VAL A 284 8.57 5.97 -10.23
N ASP A 285 8.01 5.13 -9.39
CA ASP A 285 7.22 3.97 -9.78
C ASP A 285 5.77 4.20 -9.37
N LEU A 286 4.82 3.76 -10.20
CA LEU A 286 3.38 3.76 -9.93
C LEU A 286 2.85 2.35 -10.16
N GLU A 287 2.08 1.84 -9.20
CA GLU A 287 1.44 0.53 -9.26
C GLU A 287 0.12 0.55 -8.49
N ILE A 288 -0.84 -0.25 -8.95
CA ILE A 288 -2.08 -0.56 -8.24
C ILE A 288 -2.22 -2.07 -8.12
N VAL A 289 -2.59 -2.53 -6.93
CA VAL A 289 -2.95 -3.91 -6.60
C VAL A 289 -4.41 -3.96 -6.15
N SER A 290 -5.23 -4.74 -6.82
CA SER A 290 -6.64 -4.96 -6.50
C SER A 290 -6.85 -6.39 -6.03
N ARG A 291 -7.36 -6.56 -4.81
CA ARG A 291 -7.61 -7.88 -4.21
C ARG A 291 -9.09 -8.23 -4.22
N GLY A 292 -9.38 -9.53 -4.17
CA GLY A 292 -10.74 -10.03 -4.11
C GLY A 292 -11.54 -9.73 -5.38
N THR A 293 -10.88 -9.69 -6.54
CA THR A 293 -11.56 -9.43 -7.83
C THR A 293 -12.14 -10.73 -8.37
N LEU A 294 -13.29 -10.65 -9.02
CA LEU A 294 -13.96 -11.80 -9.62
C LEU A 294 -14.02 -11.62 -11.15
N PRO A 295 -13.44 -12.53 -11.94
CA PRO A 295 -13.63 -12.54 -13.38
C PRO A 295 -15.12 -12.62 -13.74
N ALA A 296 -15.56 -11.81 -14.70
CA ALA A 296 -16.98 -11.77 -15.09
C ALA A 296 -17.52 -13.15 -15.51
N GLU A 297 -16.67 -13.98 -16.10
CA GLU A 297 -17.01 -15.34 -16.52
C GLU A 297 -17.25 -16.32 -15.37
N LEU A 298 -16.74 -16.02 -14.17
CA LEU A 298 -16.89 -16.87 -12.97
C LEU A 298 -18.05 -16.43 -12.06
N GLU A 299 -18.77 -15.36 -12.41
CA GLU A 299 -19.85 -14.79 -11.57
C GLU A 299 -20.95 -15.82 -11.23
N ASP A 300 -21.40 -16.59 -12.22
CA ASP A 300 -22.44 -17.60 -12.02
C ASP A 300 -21.95 -18.79 -11.19
N GLU A 301 -20.69 -19.22 -11.38
CA GLU A 301 -20.09 -20.27 -10.55
C GLU A 301 -19.94 -19.80 -9.11
N PHE A 302 -19.41 -18.59 -8.91
CA PHE A 302 -19.27 -17.99 -7.59
C PHE A 302 -20.60 -17.95 -6.85
N ARG A 303 -21.65 -17.47 -7.52
CA ARG A 303 -23.01 -17.40 -6.98
C ARG A 303 -23.57 -18.78 -6.62
N ASP A 304 -23.38 -19.80 -7.45
CA ASP A 304 -23.85 -21.17 -7.14
C ASP A 304 -23.11 -21.77 -5.94
N ARG A 305 -21.79 -21.60 -5.88
CA ARG A 305 -20.96 -22.11 -4.79
C ARG A 305 -21.25 -21.39 -3.48
N ALA A 306 -21.41 -20.07 -3.50
CA ALA A 306 -21.65 -19.24 -2.31
C ALA A 306 -22.98 -19.58 -1.63
N ARG A 307 -24.05 -19.84 -2.41
CA ARG A 307 -25.39 -20.20 -1.88
C ARG A 307 -25.42 -21.38 -0.93
N ARG A 308 -24.41 -22.25 -0.97
CA ARG A 308 -24.29 -23.41 -0.07
C ARG A 308 -23.98 -23.00 1.37
N TYR A 309 -23.57 -21.75 1.58
CA TYR A 309 -23.08 -21.19 2.84
C TYR A 309 -23.96 -20.07 3.41
N ASP A 310 -24.96 -19.56 2.67
CA ASP A 310 -25.77 -18.37 3.05
C ASP A 310 -26.39 -18.43 4.45
N ASP A 311 -26.76 -19.63 4.92
CA ASP A 311 -27.38 -19.88 6.23
C ASP A 311 -26.49 -20.73 7.16
N ARG A 312 -25.18 -20.75 6.95
CA ARG A 312 -24.22 -21.60 7.68
C ARG A 312 -23.27 -20.76 8.52
N GLU A 313 -22.89 -21.26 9.69
CA GLU A 313 -21.90 -20.61 10.54
C GLU A 313 -20.49 -21.12 10.20
N PRO A 314 -19.51 -20.23 9.96
CA PRO A 314 -18.13 -20.64 9.72
C PRO A 314 -17.54 -21.31 10.96
N PRO A 315 -16.58 -22.22 10.78
CA PRO A 315 -15.85 -22.79 11.91
C PRO A 315 -15.16 -21.67 12.70
N ALA A 316 -15.09 -21.86 14.02
CA ALA A 316 -14.43 -20.89 14.89
C ALA A 316 -12.94 -20.77 14.52
N PRO A 317 -12.38 -19.54 14.54
CA PRO A 317 -10.96 -19.31 14.31
C PRO A 317 -10.08 -19.91 15.40
#